data_AF-A0A9E0LYA2-F1
#
_entry.id   AF-A0A9E0LYA2-F1
#
_cell.length_a   1.000
_cell.length_b   1.000
_cell.length_c   1.000
_cell.angle_alpha   90.00
_cell.angle_beta   90.00
_cell.angle_gamma   90.00
#
_symmetry.space_group_name_H-M   'P 1'
#
loop_
_entity.id
_entity.type
_entity.pdbx_description
1 polymer ?
#
loop_
_entity_poly.entity_id
_entity_poly.type
_entity_poly.pdbx_seq_one_letter_code
_entity_poly.pdbx_strand_id
1 'polypeptide(L)'
;MATTKNFYTKLPLIKYTLNELLESAGDFESVPEDWTIILTDIVSSTEHFKADRYQEVNFVAVSSVSVVLNVVRRRKITIPFVYGGDGATLFVPPEAVSECKGKLATLRSNVKKRFGMDLRVSLIPVSLVLEAGFPIRVAKLYVSSNYHQAIFLGEGIHYAESLMKQDPEFLLSEHTKHKPIDLSGLECKWNALFPPRKGDEIVSLIVAPLGKTEPEEIFHNVLGEIDRIYGPFSKRHPIHPKTFSPTTHLKTIIHASHLKHGKVHFFYVAKNLILGLWKAARLELRGLWHTLINKEVPDMSTSSDTLKIDNTLKTVFAGSPESRPRFIKWLDEQEEKGELVYGIHVSQSSVMTCYIKESEHMHIRFLDGFGGGYTMASIPLKQKLKDRK
;
A
#
# COMPACT_ATOMS: atom_id res chain seq x y z
N MET A 1 9.25 -26.45 -18.06
CA MET A 1 8.47 -25.96 -16.91
C MET A 1 7.21 -25.27 -17.43
N ALA A 2 6.05 -25.54 -16.84
CA ALA A 2 4.83 -24.81 -17.18
C ALA A 2 5.00 -23.33 -16.83
N THR A 3 4.57 -22.43 -17.70
CA THR A 3 4.69 -20.98 -17.45
C THR A 3 3.80 -20.58 -16.27
N THR A 4 4.42 -20.04 -15.21
CA THR A 4 3.73 -19.54 -14.00
C THR A 4 3.30 -18.08 -14.16
N LYS A 5 3.58 -17.44 -15.30
CA LYS A 5 3.30 -16.04 -15.64
C LYS A 5 1.90 -15.56 -15.23
N ASN A 6 0.89 -16.42 -15.37
CA ASN A 6 -0.51 -16.10 -15.10
C ASN A 6 -1.00 -16.64 -13.74
N PHE A 7 -0.12 -17.08 -12.86
CA PHE A 7 -0.45 -17.65 -11.54
C PHE A 7 -1.46 -16.80 -10.79
N TYR A 8 -1.14 -15.54 -10.50
CA TYR A 8 -2.02 -14.67 -9.71
C TYR A 8 -3.35 -14.35 -10.41
N THR A 9 -3.35 -14.24 -11.75
CA THR A 9 -4.57 -14.10 -12.53
C THR A 9 -5.48 -15.31 -12.36
N LYS A 10 -4.92 -16.52 -12.32
CA LYS A 10 -5.64 -17.79 -12.21
C LYS A 10 -6.10 -18.15 -10.80
N LEU A 11 -5.55 -17.52 -9.75
CA LEU A 11 -6.01 -17.77 -8.38
C LEU A 11 -7.52 -17.60 -8.26
N PRO A 12 -8.20 -18.42 -7.43
CA PRO A 12 -9.59 -18.20 -7.07
C PRO A 12 -9.81 -16.77 -6.56
N LEU A 13 -10.92 -16.15 -6.96
CA LEU A 13 -11.32 -14.85 -6.43
C LEU A 13 -12.24 -15.08 -5.24
N ILE A 14 -11.74 -14.82 -4.04
CA ILE A 14 -12.46 -14.97 -2.78
C ILE A 14 -13.44 -13.82 -2.63
N LYS A 15 -14.72 -14.13 -2.38
CA LYS A 15 -15.82 -13.15 -2.32
C LYS A 15 -16.43 -12.96 -0.93
N TYR A 16 -16.11 -13.84 0.01
CA TYR A 16 -16.47 -13.68 1.41
C TYR A 16 -15.49 -12.70 2.09
N THR A 17 -15.74 -12.33 3.35
CA THR A 17 -14.98 -11.30 4.06
C THR A 17 -13.56 -11.75 4.39
N LEU A 18 -12.67 -10.78 4.65
CA LEU A 18 -11.32 -11.12 5.11
C LEU A 18 -11.33 -11.89 6.45
N ASN A 19 -12.27 -11.59 7.33
CA ASN A 19 -12.34 -12.27 8.63
C ASN A 19 -12.67 -13.76 8.44
N GLU A 20 -13.60 -14.08 7.53
CA GLU A 20 -13.93 -15.46 7.12
C GLU A 20 -12.76 -16.14 6.39
N LEU A 21 -11.95 -15.41 5.61
CA LEU A 21 -10.72 -15.95 4.99
C LEU A 21 -9.70 -16.42 6.02
N LEU A 22 -9.59 -15.69 7.13
CA LEU A 22 -8.64 -16.01 8.19
C LEU A 22 -9.13 -17.16 9.09
N GLU A 23 -10.43 -17.50 9.06
CA GLU A 23 -10.95 -18.69 9.76
C GLU A 23 -10.53 -20.00 9.10
N SER A 24 -10.27 -20.00 7.79
CA SER A 24 -9.80 -21.20 7.06
C SER A 24 -8.66 -20.86 6.10
N ALA A 25 -7.43 -21.21 6.48
CA ALA A 25 -6.24 -20.95 5.67
C ALA A 25 -6.14 -21.81 4.38
N GLY A 26 -7.19 -22.55 4.01
CA GLY A 26 -7.22 -23.49 2.88
C GLY A 26 -7.20 -22.81 1.51
N ASP A 27 -7.59 -21.54 1.42
CA ASP A 27 -7.68 -20.79 0.16
C ASP A 27 -6.39 -20.02 -0.20
N PHE A 28 -5.29 -20.29 0.52
CA PHE A 28 -3.98 -19.70 0.28
C PHE A 28 -3.08 -20.62 -0.54
N GLU A 29 -2.49 -20.08 -1.61
CA GLU A 29 -1.64 -20.81 -2.55
C GLU A 29 -0.18 -20.35 -2.42
N SER A 30 0.77 -21.27 -2.56
CA SER A 30 2.20 -20.92 -2.49
C SER A 30 2.61 -20.08 -3.70
N VAL A 31 3.39 -19.02 -3.46
CA VAL A 31 3.94 -18.20 -4.54
C VAL A 31 4.93 -19.04 -5.37
N PRO A 32 4.91 -18.97 -6.72
CA PRO A 32 5.81 -19.76 -7.53
C PRO A 32 7.29 -19.46 -7.29
N GLU A 33 8.11 -20.50 -7.21
CA GLU A 33 9.55 -20.42 -6.93
C GLU A 33 10.32 -19.57 -7.96
N ASP A 34 9.85 -19.55 -9.22
CA ASP A 34 10.49 -18.83 -10.31
C ASP A 34 10.18 -17.32 -10.30
N TRP A 35 9.32 -16.86 -9.40
CA TRP A 35 9.01 -15.44 -9.27
C TRP A 35 10.09 -14.70 -8.46
N THR A 36 10.05 -13.36 -8.54
CA THR A 36 10.95 -12.47 -7.81
C THR A 36 10.15 -11.51 -6.95
N ILE A 37 10.57 -11.36 -5.70
CA ILE A 37 10.08 -10.35 -4.76
C ILE A 37 10.83 -9.05 -5.04
N ILE A 38 10.09 -8.00 -5.36
CA ILE A 38 10.59 -6.63 -5.40
C ILE A 38 10.16 -5.95 -4.11
N LEU A 39 11.14 -5.53 -3.31
CA LEU A 39 10.89 -4.72 -2.11
C LEU A 39 11.40 -3.31 -2.34
N THR A 40 10.63 -2.33 -1.87
CA THR A 40 11.05 -0.94 -1.81
C THR A 40 10.78 -0.37 -0.43
N ASP A 41 11.70 0.44 0.09
CA ASP A 41 11.48 1.28 1.28
C ASP A 41 12.29 2.58 1.18
N ILE A 42 11.83 3.64 1.84
CA ILE A 42 12.59 4.88 1.97
C ILE A 42 13.43 4.83 3.23
N VAL A 43 14.76 4.95 3.07
CA VAL A 43 15.69 4.96 4.20
C VAL A 43 15.36 6.15 5.12
N SER A 44 15.32 5.89 6.43
CA SER A 44 15.02 6.90 7.45
C SER A 44 13.69 7.64 7.22
N SER A 45 12.68 6.94 6.68
CA SER A 45 11.34 7.48 6.45
C SER A 45 10.77 8.20 7.68
N THR A 46 10.93 7.65 8.88
CA THR A 46 10.53 8.26 10.15
C THR A 46 11.04 9.70 10.33
N GLU A 47 12.28 9.99 9.95
CA GLU A 47 12.85 11.33 10.07
C GLU A 47 12.27 12.28 8.99
N HIS A 48 11.95 11.76 7.81
CA HIS A 48 11.23 12.53 6.79
C HIS A 48 9.81 12.90 7.23
N PHE A 49 9.11 12.01 7.94
CA PHE A 49 7.80 12.31 8.52
C PHE A 49 7.87 13.39 9.60
N LYS A 50 8.87 13.32 10.49
CA LYS A 50 9.12 14.39 11.49
C LYS A 50 9.45 15.75 10.86
N ALA A 51 9.96 15.75 9.63
CA ALA A 51 10.26 16.96 8.86
C ALA A 51 9.09 17.42 7.95
N ASP A 52 7.85 16.95 8.19
CA ASP A 52 6.65 17.27 7.39
C ASP A 52 6.74 16.89 5.90
N ARG A 53 7.59 15.92 5.54
CA ARG A 53 7.79 15.47 4.14
C ARG A 53 6.95 14.25 3.76
N TYR A 54 5.89 13.97 4.52
CA TYR A 54 5.03 12.79 4.35
C TYR A 54 4.42 12.65 2.94
N GLN A 55 4.04 13.76 2.31
CA GLN A 55 3.50 13.74 0.95
C GLN A 55 4.54 13.27 -0.08
N GLU A 56 5.80 13.64 0.12
CA GLU A 56 6.90 13.23 -0.75
C GLU A 56 7.23 11.76 -0.55
N VAL A 57 7.23 11.28 0.70
CA VAL A 57 7.41 9.86 1.04
C VAL A 57 6.34 9.00 0.36
N ASN A 58 5.07 9.31 0.57
CA ASN A 58 3.96 8.54 -0.02
C ASN A 58 4.01 8.59 -1.56
N PHE A 59 4.34 9.76 -2.13
CA PHE A 59 4.49 9.92 -3.57
C PHE A 59 5.60 9.03 -4.15
N VAL A 60 6.75 8.95 -3.48
CA VAL A 60 7.88 8.09 -3.87
C VAL A 60 7.50 6.61 -3.73
N ALA A 61 6.88 6.22 -2.62
CA ALA A 61 6.47 4.85 -2.38
C ALA A 61 5.47 4.37 -3.46
N VAL A 62 4.40 5.12 -3.72
CA VAL A 62 3.43 4.76 -4.78
C VAL A 62 4.01 4.89 -6.19
N SER A 63 5.02 5.75 -6.40
CA SER A 63 5.76 5.78 -7.67
C SER A 63 6.45 4.44 -7.96
N SER A 64 7.03 3.77 -6.95
CA SER A 64 7.64 2.45 -7.15
C SER A 64 6.62 1.39 -7.56
N VAL A 65 5.45 1.37 -6.90
CA VAL A 65 4.33 0.50 -7.27
C VAL A 65 3.87 0.79 -8.70
N SER A 66 3.66 2.07 -9.03
CA SER A 66 3.18 2.51 -10.35
C SER A 66 4.12 2.09 -11.48
N VAL A 67 5.43 2.17 -11.26
CA VAL A 67 6.44 1.75 -12.25
C VAL A 67 6.29 0.26 -12.57
N VAL A 68 6.21 -0.58 -11.53
CA VAL A 68 6.09 -2.04 -11.71
C VAL A 68 4.75 -2.39 -12.34
N LEU A 69 3.64 -1.82 -11.86
CA LEU A 69 2.30 -2.04 -12.42
C LEU A 69 2.24 -1.67 -13.91
N ASN A 70 2.87 -0.57 -14.32
CA ASN A 70 2.92 -0.17 -15.74
C ASN A 70 3.80 -1.09 -16.61
N VAL A 71 4.80 -1.77 -16.04
CA VAL A 71 5.60 -2.78 -16.74
C VAL A 71 4.76 -4.05 -16.95
N VAL A 72 4.22 -4.63 -15.89
CA VAL A 72 3.48 -5.91 -15.96
C VAL A 72 2.18 -5.77 -16.76
N ARG A 73 1.52 -4.61 -16.70
CA ARG A 73 0.31 -4.31 -17.47
C ARG A 73 0.55 -4.32 -18.98
N ARG A 74 1.66 -3.74 -19.46
CA ARG A 74 2.02 -3.81 -20.90
C ARG A 74 2.22 -5.24 -21.38
N ARG A 75 2.51 -6.16 -20.46
CA ARG A 75 2.68 -7.59 -20.70
C ARG A 75 1.41 -8.41 -20.45
N LYS A 76 0.31 -7.75 -20.07
CA LYS A 76 -0.98 -8.34 -19.67
C LYS A 76 -0.83 -9.33 -18.51
N ILE A 77 0.01 -8.98 -17.54
CA ILE A 77 0.28 -9.77 -16.32
C ILE A 77 -0.36 -9.05 -15.13
N THR A 78 -1.06 -9.81 -14.30
CA THR A 78 -1.53 -9.35 -12.98
C THR A 78 -0.59 -9.90 -11.92
N ILE A 79 -0.23 -9.07 -10.95
CA ILE A 79 0.68 -9.42 -9.87
C ILE A 79 0.06 -9.12 -8.50
N PRO A 80 0.42 -9.88 -7.44
CA PRO A 80 0.08 -9.51 -6.09
C PRO A 80 1.10 -8.51 -5.55
N PHE A 81 0.63 -7.58 -4.71
CA PHE A 81 1.47 -6.58 -4.06
C PHE A 81 0.84 -6.07 -2.77
N VAL A 82 1.66 -5.48 -1.89
CA VAL A 82 1.24 -4.79 -0.66
C VAL A 82 1.97 -3.45 -0.57
N TYR A 83 1.26 -2.41 -0.12
CA TYR A 83 1.81 -1.08 0.12
C TYR A 83 2.02 -0.82 1.62
N GLY A 84 3.22 -0.43 2.04
CA GLY A 84 3.58 -0.28 3.45
C GLY A 84 3.49 1.14 4.04
N GLY A 85 3.13 2.15 3.23
CA GLY A 85 3.20 3.57 3.63
C GLY A 85 4.44 4.27 3.08
N ASP A 86 5.62 3.75 3.40
CA ASP A 86 6.92 4.27 2.94
C ASP A 86 7.62 3.36 1.92
N GLY A 87 6.93 2.31 1.48
CA GLY A 87 7.48 1.25 0.66
C GLY A 87 6.42 0.32 0.09
N ALA A 88 6.85 -0.72 -0.61
CA ALA A 88 5.97 -1.74 -1.15
C ALA A 88 6.68 -3.09 -1.36
N THR A 89 5.88 -4.15 -1.33
CA THR A 89 6.27 -5.52 -1.67
C THR A 89 5.49 -5.93 -2.91
N LEU A 90 6.17 -6.34 -3.98
CA LEU A 90 5.54 -6.78 -5.22
C LEU A 90 6.16 -8.09 -5.68
N PHE A 91 5.36 -8.99 -6.24
CA PHE A 91 5.86 -10.25 -6.78
C PHE A 91 5.75 -10.24 -8.30
N VAL A 92 6.84 -10.43 -9.01
CA VAL A 92 6.86 -10.37 -10.47
C VAL A 92 7.37 -11.68 -11.08
N PRO A 93 6.77 -12.16 -12.19
CA PRO A 93 7.28 -13.33 -12.88
C PRO A 93 8.55 -12.98 -13.69
N PRO A 94 9.36 -13.99 -14.09
CA PRO A 94 10.64 -13.81 -14.78
C PRO A 94 10.60 -12.83 -15.95
N GLU A 95 9.52 -12.81 -16.73
CA GLU A 95 9.40 -12.01 -17.95
C GLU A 95 9.33 -10.50 -17.70
N ALA A 96 9.05 -10.09 -16.46
CA ALA A 96 8.97 -8.68 -16.08
C ALA A 96 10.18 -8.19 -15.28
N VAL A 97 11.00 -9.10 -14.71
CA VAL A 97 12.09 -8.78 -13.77
C VAL A 97 13.09 -7.78 -14.36
N SER A 98 13.65 -8.09 -15.53
CA SER A 98 14.70 -7.26 -16.16
C SER A 98 14.22 -5.83 -16.45
N GLU A 99 12.98 -5.69 -16.93
CA GLU A 99 12.41 -4.37 -17.22
C GLU A 99 12.06 -3.60 -15.94
N CYS A 100 11.51 -4.27 -14.92
CA CYS A 100 11.27 -3.66 -13.61
C CYS A 100 12.58 -3.17 -12.98
N LYS A 101 13.64 -4.01 -12.99
CA LYS A 101 14.98 -3.67 -12.50
C LYS A 101 15.50 -2.38 -13.11
N GLY A 102 15.50 -2.27 -14.45
CA GLY A 102 15.99 -1.07 -15.12
C GLY A 102 15.17 0.19 -14.83
N LYS A 103 13.84 0.06 -14.74
CA LYS A 103 12.95 1.20 -14.46
C LYS A 103 13.02 1.66 -13.00
N LEU A 104 13.11 0.73 -12.05
CA LEU A 104 13.26 1.04 -10.63
C LEU A 104 14.63 1.66 -10.33
N ALA A 105 15.70 1.21 -10.99
CA ALA A 105 17.00 1.87 -10.88
C ALA A 105 16.95 3.33 -11.33
N THR A 106 16.22 3.61 -12.43
CA THR A 106 16.02 4.99 -12.90
C THR A 106 15.17 5.81 -11.92
N LEU A 107 14.10 5.22 -11.38
CA LEU A 107 13.26 5.87 -10.37
C LEU A 107 14.10 6.27 -9.16
N ARG A 108 14.91 5.35 -8.62
CA ARG A 108 15.78 5.57 -7.48
C ARG A 108 16.74 6.75 -7.70
N SER A 109 17.46 6.79 -8.81
CA SER A 109 18.32 7.93 -9.17
C SER A 109 17.55 9.25 -9.25
N ASN A 110 16.34 9.23 -9.82
CA ASN A 110 15.52 10.43 -9.96
C ASN A 110 14.91 10.90 -8.62
N VAL A 111 14.59 9.97 -7.70
CA VAL A 111 14.15 10.26 -6.34
C VAL A 111 15.27 10.94 -5.57
N LYS A 112 16.48 10.38 -5.60
CA LYS A 112 17.65 10.98 -4.94
C LYS A 112 17.91 12.39 -5.44
N LYS A 113 17.90 12.58 -6.76
CA LYS A 113 18.11 13.90 -7.38
C LYS A 113 17.00 14.91 -7.03
N ARG A 114 15.74 14.49 -6.99
CA ARG A 114 14.60 15.41 -6.79
C ARG A 114 14.39 15.79 -5.33
N PHE A 115 14.49 14.79 -4.45
CA PHE A 115 14.05 14.87 -3.06
C PHE A 115 15.20 14.69 -2.07
N GLY A 116 16.40 14.28 -2.51
CA GLY A 116 17.49 13.91 -1.60
C GLY A 116 17.23 12.63 -0.80
N MET A 117 16.11 11.94 -1.05
CA MET A 117 15.71 10.71 -0.37
C MET A 117 16.42 9.50 -0.97
N ASP A 118 16.79 8.55 -0.12
CA ASP A 118 17.35 7.26 -0.54
C ASP A 118 16.22 6.24 -0.62
N LEU A 119 15.76 5.97 -1.83
CA LEU A 119 14.84 4.85 -2.11
C LEU A 119 15.67 3.57 -2.19
N ARG A 120 15.50 2.66 -1.23
CA ARG A 120 16.06 1.32 -1.32
C ARG A 120 15.17 0.48 -2.23
N VAL A 121 15.79 -0.37 -3.05
CA VAL A 121 15.10 -1.33 -3.91
C VAL A 121 15.88 -2.63 -3.87
N SER A 122 15.22 -3.75 -3.64
CA SER A 122 15.81 -5.08 -3.79
C SER A 122 15.00 -5.95 -4.75
N LEU A 123 15.67 -6.94 -5.33
CA LEU A 123 15.06 -7.99 -6.14
C LEU A 123 15.55 -9.33 -5.60
N ILE A 124 14.68 -10.06 -4.91
CA ILE A 124 15.02 -11.30 -4.20
C ILE A 124 14.25 -12.45 -4.85
N PRO A 125 14.91 -13.51 -5.33
CA PRO A 125 14.22 -14.69 -5.87
C PRO A 125 13.33 -15.35 -4.81
N VAL A 126 12.13 -15.78 -5.19
CA VAL A 126 11.23 -16.53 -4.29
C VAL A 126 11.87 -17.87 -3.90
N SER A 127 12.51 -18.56 -4.85
CA SER A 127 13.23 -19.81 -4.58
C SER A 127 14.20 -19.71 -3.41
N LEU A 128 14.99 -18.63 -3.33
CA LEU A 128 15.95 -18.40 -2.24
C LEU A 128 15.27 -18.30 -0.87
N VAL A 129 14.10 -17.66 -0.82
CA VAL A 129 13.33 -17.50 0.42
C VAL A 129 12.70 -18.83 0.86
N LEU A 130 12.20 -19.60 -0.10
CA LEU A 130 11.65 -20.93 0.16
C LEU A 130 12.73 -21.95 0.57
N GLU A 131 13.90 -21.93 -0.07
CA GLU A 131 15.07 -22.76 0.27
C GLU A 131 15.58 -22.46 1.69
N ALA A 132 15.46 -21.20 2.15
CA ALA A 132 15.75 -20.81 3.52
C ALA A 132 14.67 -21.24 4.54
N GLY A 133 13.61 -21.92 4.09
CA GLY A 133 12.56 -22.47 4.95
C GLY A 133 11.44 -21.49 5.31
N PHE A 134 11.36 -20.33 4.65
CA PHE A 134 10.35 -19.32 4.93
C PHE A 134 9.24 -19.33 3.87
N PRO A 135 8.05 -19.89 4.16
CA PRO A 135 6.99 -19.99 3.17
C PRO A 135 6.38 -18.63 2.84
N ILE A 136 5.85 -18.52 1.62
CA ILE A 136 5.06 -17.37 1.17
C ILE A 136 3.80 -17.90 0.50
N ARG A 137 2.65 -17.63 1.14
CA ARG A 137 1.34 -18.00 0.61
C ARG A 137 0.54 -16.74 0.30
N VAL A 138 -0.31 -16.81 -0.73
CA VAL A 138 -1.12 -15.68 -1.19
C VAL A 138 -2.54 -16.12 -1.55
N ALA A 139 -3.49 -15.29 -1.17
CA ALA A 139 -4.90 -15.38 -1.54
C ALA A 139 -5.33 -14.09 -2.27
N LYS A 140 -6.34 -14.18 -3.15
CA LYS A 140 -6.86 -13.05 -3.93
C LYS A 140 -8.28 -12.69 -3.48
N LEU A 141 -8.38 -11.65 -2.65
CA LEU A 141 -9.61 -11.16 -2.07
C LEU A 141 -10.31 -10.15 -2.99
N TYR A 142 -11.61 -10.31 -3.19
CA TYR A 142 -12.46 -9.32 -3.84
C TYR A 142 -12.74 -8.16 -2.87
N VAL A 143 -12.32 -6.94 -3.24
CA VAL A 143 -12.62 -5.72 -2.48
C VAL A 143 -13.68 -4.90 -3.19
N SER A 144 -13.53 -4.72 -4.51
CA SER A 144 -14.54 -4.10 -5.38
C SER A 144 -14.36 -4.59 -6.81
N SER A 145 -15.29 -4.24 -7.70
CA SER A 145 -15.20 -4.57 -9.14
C SER A 145 -13.94 -4.04 -9.81
N ASN A 146 -13.29 -3.04 -9.20
CA ASN A 146 -12.17 -2.28 -9.74
C ASN A 146 -10.85 -2.53 -8.99
N TYR A 147 -10.90 -3.35 -7.92
CA TYR A 147 -9.76 -3.63 -7.07
C TYR A 147 -9.90 -4.99 -6.38
N HIS A 148 -8.94 -5.88 -6.63
CA HIS A 148 -8.78 -7.14 -5.92
C HIS A 148 -7.45 -7.08 -5.17
N GLN A 149 -7.48 -7.47 -3.90
CA GLN A 149 -6.36 -7.34 -2.99
C GLN A 149 -5.66 -8.69 -2.80
N ALA A 150 -4.33 -8.66 -2.72
CA ALA A 150 -3.55 -9.80 -2.30
C ALA A 150 -3.46 -9.83 -0.77
N ILE A 151 -3.75 -10.99 -0.17
CA ILE A 151 -3.57 -11.26 1.25
C ILE A 151 -2.43 -12.28 1.35
N PHE A 152 -1.40 -11.98 2.13
CA PHE A 152 -0.23 -12.83 2.26
C PHE A 152 -0.08 -13.39 3.66
N LEU A 153 0.40 -14.63 3.73
CA LEU A 153 0.73 -15.32 4.98
C LEU A 153 2.09 -16.01 4.84
N GLY A 154 2.74 -16.23 5.97
CA GLY A 154 4.06 -16.85 6.05
C GLY A 154 5.19 -15.81 6.17
N GLU A 155 6.26 -16.21 6.83
CA GLU A 155 7.38 -15.33 7.22
C GLU A 155 8.30 -14.92 6.06
N GLY A 156 8.10 -15.44 4.84
CA GLY A 156 9.04 -15.21 3.74
C GLY A 156 9.16 -13.74 3.30
N ILE A 157 8.10 -12.94 3.43
CA ILE A 157 8.19 -11.49 3.17
C ILE A 157 9.08 -10.80 4.21
N HIS A 158 8.91 -11.12 5.50
CA HIS A 158 9.75 -10.58 6.57
C HIS A 158 11.22 -11.01 6.42
N TYR A 159 11.46 -12.26 6.04
CA TYR A 159 12.81 -12.75 5.75
C TYR A 159 13.43 -11.99 4.58
N ALA A 160 12.71 -11.80 3.47
CA ALA A 160 13.18 -11.02 2.33
C ALA A 160 13.46 -9.55 2.70
N GLU A 161 12.63 -8.94 3.55
CA GLU A 161 12.89 -7.60 4.07
C GLU A 161 14.15 -7.54 4.94
N SER A 162 14.43 -8.59 5.70
CA SER A 162 15.66 -8.72 6.49
C SER A 162 16.90 -8.78 5.60
N LEU A 163 16.86 -9.56 4.50
CA LEU A 163 17.92 -9.64 3.50
C LEU A 163 18.18 -8.28 2.86
N MET A 164 17.13 -7.58 2.42
CA MET A 164 17.24 -6.23 1.87
C MET A 164 17.94 -5.24 2.83
N LYS A 165 17.75 -5.40 4.14
CA LYS A 165 18.30 -4.48 5.16
C LYS A 165 19.71 -4.84 5.61
N GLN A 166 20.09 -6.11 5.56
CA GLN A 166 21.34 -6.62 6.13
C GLN A 166 22.40 -6.90 5.07
N ASP A 167 22.00 -7.24 3.85
CA ASP A 167 22.91 -7.68 2.81
C ASP A 167 22.87 -6.73 1.59
N PRO A 168 23.97 -5.98 1.35
CA PRO A 168 24.10 -5.10 0.19
C PRO A 168 24.01 -5.80 -1.17
N GLU A 169 24.22 -7.12 -1.26
CA GLU A 169 24.15 -7.88 -2.52
C GLU A 169 22.77 -7.81 -3.15
N PHE A 170 21.71 -7.84 -2.33
CA PHE A 170 20.34 -7.77 -2.82
C PHE A 170 19.90 -6.35 -3.20
N LEU A 171 20.72 -5.33 -2.92
CA LEU A 171 20.41 -3.94 -3.23
C LEU A 171 20.64 -3.63 -4.70
N LEU A 172 19.60 -3.12 -5.34
CA LEU A 172 19.70 -2.63 -6.70
C LEU A 172 20.63 -1.42 -6.75
N SER A 173 21.76 -1.56 -7.45
CA SER A 173 22.71 -0.47 -7.67
C SER A 173 22.11 0.70 -8.47
N GLU A 174 22.68 1.89 -8.32
CA GLU A 174 22.20 3.04 -9.11
C GLU A 174 22.54 2.83 -10.57
N HIS A 175 21.63 3.24 -11.45
CA HIS A 175 21.89 3.19 -12.88
C HIS A 175 21.91 4.60 -13.47
N THR A 176 22.96 4.88 -14.24
CA THR A 176 23.18 6.12 -15.00
C THR A 176 22.43 6.19 -16.33
N LYS A 177 21.80 5.10 -16.81
CA LYS A 177 21.06 5.11 -18.08
C LYS A 177 19.66 5.71 -17.87
N HIS A 178 19.57 7.02 -18.09
CA HIS A 178 18.33 7.79 -18.00
C HIS A 178 17.36 7.47 -19.14
N LYS A 179 16.62 6.37 -19.04
CA LYS A 179 15.42 6.16 -19.87
C LYS A 179 14.18 6.61 -19.09
N PRO A 180 13.29 7.43 -19.68
CA PRO A 180 12.09 7.86 -18.97
C PRO A 180 11.27 6.69 -18.41
N ILE A 181 10.78 6.84 -17.17
CA ILE A 181 9.89 5.87 -16.54
C ILE A 181 8.42 6.18 -16.85
N ASP A 182 7.54 5.19 -16.72
CA ASP A 182 6.11 5.40 -16.90
C ASP A 182 5.39 5.48 -15.56
N LEU A 183 4.97 6.70 -15.19
CA LEU A 183 4.15 7.00 -14.02
C LEU A 183 2.69 7.24 -14.38
N SER A 184 2.25 6.79 -15.57
CA SER A 184 0.85 6.91 -15.97
C SER A 184 -0.07 6.29 -14.92
N GLY A 185 -1.11 7.03 -14.54
CA GLY A 185 -2.08 6.61 -13.53
C GLY A 185 -1.75 7.07 -12.11
N LEU A 186 -0.53 7.49 -11.82
CA LEU A 186 -0.19 8.10 -10.53
C LEU A 186 -0.82 9.50 -10.44
N GLU A 187 -1.86 9.63 -9.63
CA GLU A 187 -2.57 10.89 -9.40
C GLU A 187 -2.93 11.00 -7.91
N CYS A 188 -2.89 12.21 -7.36
CA CYS A 188 -3.51 12.51 -6.06
C CYS A 188 -4.29 13.81 -6.21
N LYS A 189 -5.61 13.71 -6.05
CA LYS A 189 -6.56 14.81 -6.30
C LYS A 189 -7.24 15.32 -5.04
N TRP A 190 -6.85 14.80 -3.88
CA TRP A 190 -7.59 15.03 -2.64
C TRP A 190 -6.66 15.57 -1.57
N ASN A 191 -7.15 16.57 -0.84
CA ASN A 191 -6.53 17.03 0.39
C ASN A 191 -6.66 15.96 1.49
N ALA A 192 -6.17 16.28 2.70
CA ALA A 192 -6.40 15.45 3.88
C ALA A 192 -7.89 15.10 4.03
N LEU A 193 -8.17 13.83 4.33
CA LEU A 193 -9.51 13.26 4.38
C LEU A 193 -9.91 13.07 5.85
N PHE A 194 -10.80 13.93 6.33
CA PHE A 194 -11.28 13.87 7.71
C PHE A 194 -12.26 12.69 7.89
N PRO A 195 -12.32 12.12 9.12
CA PRO A 195 -13.27 11.08 9.46
C PRO A 195 -14.73 11.46 9.15
N PRO A 196 -15.60 10.49 8.84
CA PRO A 196 -16.99 10.78 8.50
C PRO A 196 -17.80 11.39 9.65
N ARG A 197 -17.49 11.00 10.90
CA ARG A 197 -18.15 11.52 12.10
C ARG A 197 -17.26 12.58 12.76
N LYS A 198 -17.88 13.69 13.16
CA LYS A 198 -17.19 14.77 13.85
C LYS A 198 -16.72 14.27 15.22
N GLY A 199 -15.45 14.50 15.53
CA GLY A 199 -14.82 14.07 16.78
C GLY A 199 -14.17 12.69 16.73
N ASP A 200 -14.42 11.90 15.68
CA ASP A 200 -13.64 10.68 15.43
C ASP A 200 -12.18 11.04 15.10
N GLU A 201 -11.30 10.08 15.36
CA GLU A 201 -9.88 10.09 15.00
C GLU A 201 -9.60 8.97 13.99
N ILE A 202 -8.47 9.07 13.28
CA ILE A 202 -7.95 8.01 12.41
C ILE A 202 -6.89 7.23 13.17
N VAL A 203 -7.09 5.92 13.29
CA VAL A 203 -6.17 5.01 13.95
C VAL A 203 -5.42 4.20 12.89
N SER A 204 -4.10 4.29 12.89
CA SER A 204 -3.21 3.40 12.12
C SER A 204 -2.65 2.34 13.07
N LEU A 205 -2.95 1.07 12.80
CA LEU A 205 -2.55 -0.07 13.59
C LEU A 205 -1.65 -0.99 12.77
N ILE A 206 -0.59 -1.49 13.41
CA ILE A 206 0.25 -2.58 12.91
C ILE A 206 0.32 -3.65 13.99
N VAL A 207 -0.01 -4.89 13.65
CA VAL A 207 0.08 -6.06 14.54
C VAL A 207 0.96 -7.12 13.90
N ALA A 208 2.05 -7.46 14.59
CA ALA A 208 2.90 -8.59 14.24
C ALA A 208 2.52 -9.78 15.15
N PRO A 209 2.23 -10.96 14.60
CA PRO A 209 1.96 -12.15 15.39
C PRO A 209 3.22 -12.58 16.15
N LEU A 210 3.04 -13.16 17.33
CA LEU A 210 4.09 -13.79 18.13
C LEU A 210 3.62 -15.15 18.64
N GLY A 211 4.55 -15.89 19.24
CA GLY A 211 4.21 -17.10 19.97
C GLY A 211 4.00 -18.30 19.04
N LYS A 212 3.09 -19.20 19.44
CA LYS A 212 2.81 -20.45 18.74
C LYS A 212 1.45 -20.47 18.04
N THR A 213 0.60 -19.51 18.36
CA THR A 213 -0.71 -19.37 17.73
C THR A 213 -0.50 -18.98 16.26
N GLU A 214 -1.28 -19.59 15.38
CA GLU A 214 -1.17 -19.30 13.96
C GLU A 214 -1.50 -17.82 13.69
N PRO A 215 -0.72 -17.11 12.85
CA PRO A 215 -0.96 -15.71 12.50
C PRO A 215 -2.41 -15.39 12.09
N GLU A 216 -3.04 -16.31 11.35
CA GLU A 216 -4.41 -16.20 10.88
C GLU A 216 -5.41 -16.03 12.03
N GLU A 217 -5.26 -16.83 13.08
CA GLU A 217 -6.12 -16.77 14.27
C GLU A 217 -5.91 -15.46 15.04
N ILE A 218 -4.66 -15.02 15.18
CA ILE A 218 -4.34 -13.72 15.81
C ILE A 218 -4.98 -12.58 15.02
N PHE A 219 -4.86 -12.57 13.70
CA PHE A 219 -5.47 -11.54 12.86
C PHE A 219 -6.99 -11.57 12.91
N HIS A 220 -7.60 -12.76 12.87
CA HIS A 220 -9.04 -12.93 13.06
C HIS A 220 -9.51 -12.32 14.38
N ASN A 221 -8.84 -12.65 15.49
CA ASN A 221 -9.17 -12.13 16.82
C ASN A 221 -9.05 -10.60 16.91
N VAL A 222 -7.99 -10.01 16.33
CA VAL A 222 -7.81 -8.55 16.29
C VAL A 222 -8.93 -7.88 15.48
N LEU A 223 -9.28 -8.43 14.31
CA LEU A 223 -10.35 -7.86 13.48
C LEU A 223 -11.71 -7.99 14.14
N GLY A 224 -12.00 -9.12 14.79
CA GLY A 224 -13.20 -9.32 15.59
C GLY A 224 -13.31 -8.32 16.74
N GLU A 225 -12.20 -8.03 17.43
CA GLU A 225 -12.18 -7.05 18.51
C GLU A 225 -12.37 -5.60 18.00
N ILE A 226 -11.77 -5.27 16.86
CA ILE A 226 -12.02 -3.98 16.19
C ILE A 226 -13.52 -3.85 15.88
N ASP A 227 -14.14 -4.89 15.31
CA ASP A 227 -15.56 -4.87 14.98
C ASP A 227 -16.45 -4.80 16.24
N ARG A 228 -16.03 -5.43 17.35
CA ARG A 228 -16.72 -5.35 18.65
C ARG A 228 -16.69 -3.95 19.25
N ILE A 229 -15.54 -3.27 19.20
CA ILE A 229 -15.33 -1.96 19.85
C ILE A 229 -15.75 -0.78 18.97
N TYR A 230 -15.43 -0.84 17.68
CA TYR A 230 -15.63 0.27 16.73
C TYR A 230 -16.83 0.05 15.80
N GLY A 231 -17.39 -1.17 15.79
CA GLY A 231 -18.46 -1.56 14.88
C GLY A 231 -17.93 -2.12 13.55
N PRO A 232 -18.84 -2.63 12.69
CA PRO A 232 -18.47 -3.24 11.42
C PRO A 232 -17.75 -2.25 10.50
N PHE A 233 -17.01 -2.77 9.51
CA PHE A 233 -16.22 -1.99 8.55
C PHE A 233 -16.94 -0.75 7.98
N SER A 234 -18.23 -0.85 7.66
CA SER A 234 -19.03 0.26 7.14
C SER A 234 -19.16 1.46 8.10
N LYS A 235 -19.10 1.25 9.42
CA LYS A 235 -19.15 2.31 10.44
C LYS A 235 -17.79 2.92 10.75
N ARG A 236 -16.71 2.14 10.62
CA ARG A 236 -15.33 2.53 10.91
C ARG A 236 -14.51 2.89 9.67
N HIS A 237 -15.17 3.04 8.52
CA HIS A 237 -14.48 3.41 7.28
C HIS A 237 -13.82 4.78 7.44
N PRO A 238 -12.51 4.91 7.18
CA PRO A 238 -11.74 6.12 7.52
C PRO A 238 -12.08 7.34 6.64
N ILE A 239 -12.75 7.13 5.51
CA ILE A 239 -13.10 8.16 4.55
C ILE A 239 -14.56 8.03 4.13
N HIS A 240 -15.19 9.14 3.76
CA HIS A 240 -16.54 9.15 3.21
C HIS A 240 -16.58 10.14 2.03
N PRO A 241 -17.29 9.86 0.92
CA PRO A 241 -17.27 10.72 -0.27
C PRO A 241 -17.56 12.21 0.00
N LYS A 242 -18.36 12.51 1.03
CA LYS A 242 -18.67 13.88 1.47
C LYS A 242 -17.47 14.64 2.07
N THR A 243 -16.40 13.97 2.49
CA THR A 243 -15.21 14.61 3.09
C THR A 243 -14.13 14.93 2.05
N PHE A 244 -14.40 14.68 0.76
CA PHE A 244 -13.42 14.81 -0.30
C PHE A 244 -13.34 16.27 -0.75
N SER A 245 -12.21 16.90 -0.49
CA SER A 245 -11.88 18.23 -0.99
C SER A 245 -10.89 18.11 -2.16
N PRO A 246 -11.26 18.51 -3.39
CA PRO A 246 -10.37 18.43 -4.52
C PRO A 246 -9.20 19.40 -4.39
N THR A 247 -8.06 19.05 -4.99
CA THR A 247 -6.85 19.87 -4.98
C THR A 247 -6.12 19.80 -6.30
N THR A 248 -5.62 20.95 -6.75
CA THR A 248 -4.80 21.11 -7.94
C THR A 248 -3.33 21.11 -7.53
N HIS A 249 -2.79 19.94 -7.19
CA HIS A 249 -1.38 19.86 -6.81
C HIS A 249 -0.46 19.96 -8.03
N LEU A 250 -0.21 21.20 -8.50
CA LEU A 250 0.87 21.52 -9.44
C LEU A 250 2.20 20.92 -8.96
N LYS A 251 2.44 20.91 -7.64
CA LYS A 251 3.59 20.24 -7.01
C LYS A 251 3.68 18.76 -7.39
N THR A 252 2.59 18.00 -7.32
CA THR A 252 2.54 16.58 -7.70
C THR A 252 2.84 16.39 -9.19
N ILE A 253 2.34 17.26 -10.07
CA ILE A 253 2.64 17.21 -11.51
C ILE A 253 4.13 17.48 -11.76
N ILE A 254 4.71 18.46 -11.07
CA ILE A 254 6.14 18.78 -11.15
C ILE A 254 6.98 17.60 -10.63
N HIS A 255 6.58 17.00 -9.51
CA HIS A 255 7.22 15.82 -8.94
C HIS A 255 7.20 14.65 -9.93
N ALA A 256 6.04 14.35 -10.52
CA ALA A 256 5.90 13.31 -11.54
C ALA A 256 6.76 13.59 -12.78
N SER A 257 6.82 14.84 -13.23
CA SER A 257 7.68 15.26 -14.35
C SER A 257 9.15 14.95 -14.07
N HIS A 258 9.63 15.32 -12.88
CA HIS A 258 11.00 15.08 -12.48
C HIS A 258 11.32 13.61 -12.27
N LEU A 259 10.43 12.84 -11.62
CA LEU A 259 10.63 11.39 -11.48
C LEU A 259 10.60 10.67 -12.83
N LYS A 260 9.77 11.14 -13.77
CA LYS A 260 9.68 10.59 -15.12
C LYS A 260 10.93 10.86 -15.96
N HIS A 261 11.41 12.11 -15.98
CA HIS A 261 12.41 12.58 -16.94
C HIS A 261 13.78 12.89 -16.32
N GLY A 262 13.94 12.82 -14.99
CA GLY A 262 15.13 13.25 -14.26
C GLY A 262 15.32 14.78 -14.19
N LYS A 263 14.35 15.54 -14.70
CA LYS A 263 14.26 17.01 -14.67
C LYS A 263 12.81 17.44 -14.90
N VAL A 264 12.46 18.67 -14.53
CA VAL A 264 11.13 19.21 -14.83
C VAL A 264 11.03 19.49 -16.32
N HIS A 265 10.09 18.84 -17.01
CA HIS A 265 9.82 19.02 -18.43
C HIS A 265 8.57 19.89 -18.65
N PHE A 266 8.73 21.10 -19.19
CA PHE A 266 7.65 22.08 -19.35
C PHE A 266 6.42 21.51 -20.08
N PHE A 267 6.62 20.89 -21.26
CA PHE A 267 5.50 20.32 -22.03
C PHE A 267 4.75 19.21 -21.27
N TYR A 268 5.42 18.46 -20.39
CA TYR A 268 4.76 17.44 -19.58
C TYR A 268 3.88 18.11 -18.52
N VAL A 269 4.39 19.14 -17.86
CA VAL A 269 3.65 19.89 -16.83
C VAL A 269 2.44 20.57 -17.46
N ALA A 270 2.64 21.32 -18.56
CA ALA A 270 1.57 22.01 -19.26
C ALA A 270 0.47 21.04 -19.75
N LYS A 271 0.85 19.93 -20.37
CA LYS A 271 -0.09 18.91 -20.83
C LYS A 271 -0.93 18.34 -19.68
N ASN A 272 -0.30 17.94 -18.57
CA ASN A 272 -1.02 17.35 -17.45
C ASN A 272 -1.86 18.37 -16.69
N LEU A 273 -1.45 19.65 -16.66
CA LEU A 273 -2.25 20.73 -16.10
C LEU A 273 -3.52 20.97 -16.93
N ILE A 274 -3.39 21.06 -18.26
CA ILE A 274 -4.53 21.20 -19.18
C ILE A 274 -5.47 19.99 -19.08
N LEU A 275 -4.93 18.76 -19.09
CA LEU A 275 -5.75 17.56 -18.89
C LEU A 275 -6.46 17.57 -17.53
N GLY A 276 -5.78 18.00 -16.46
CA GLY A 276 -6.34 18.10 -15.12
C GLY A 276 -7.52 19.07 -15.07
N LEU A 277 -7.34 20.28 -15.61
CA LEU A 277 -8.40 21.30 -15.72
C LEU A 277 -9.57 20.80 -16.57
N TRP A 278 -9.29 20.16 -17.71
CA TRP A 278 -10.33 19.61 -18.58
C TRP A 278 -11.13 18.50 -17.89
N LYS A 279 -10.46 17.60 -17.15
CA LYS A 279 -11.12 16.56 -16.36
C LYS A 279 -11.95 17.15 -15.22
N ALA A 280 -11.47 18.19 -14.54
CA ALA A 280 -12.20 18.87 -13.47
C ALA A 280 -13.48 19.55 -14.00
N ALA A 281 -13.37 20.33 -15.09
CA ALA A 281 -14.52 20.94 -15.76
C ALA A 281 -15.55 19.89 -16.23
N ARG A 282 -15.09 18.75 -16.75
CA ARG A 282 -15.96 17.63 -17.14
C ARG A 282 -16.66 16.98 -15.94
N LEU A 283 -15.99 16.92 -14.78
CA LEU A 283 -16.57 16.39 -13.54
C LEU A 283 -17.64 17.34 -12.98
N GLU A 284 -17.40 18.66 -13.00
CA GLU A 284 -18.40 19.67 -12.61
C GLU A 284 -19.63 19.62 -13.52
N LEU A 285 -19.42 19.51 -14.83
CA LEU A 285 -20.49 19.26 -15.79
C LEU A 285 -21.23 17.96 -15.45
N ARG A 286 -20.54 16.84 -15.23
CA ARG A 286 -21.17 15.58 -14.78
C ARG A 286 -21.87 15.71 -13.44
N GLY A 287 -21.39 16.55 -12.52
CA GLY A 287 -22.03 16.86 -11.24
C GLY A 287 -23.39 17.53 -11.46
N LEU A 288 -23.46 18.50 -12.37
CA LEU A 288 -24.71 19.13 -12.82
C LEU A 288 -25.69 18.11 -13.47
N TRP A 289 -25.17 17.13 -14.23
CA TRP A 289 -25.98 16.03 -14.79
C TRP A 289 -26.37 14.96 -13.75
N HIS A 290 -25.56 14.75 -12.69
CA HIS A 290 -25.85 13.83 -11.58
C HIS A 290 -26.89 14.41 -10.61
N THR A 291 -26.96 15.73 -10.43
CA THR A 291 -28.07 16.36 -9.70
C THR A 291 -29.42 16.19 -10.39
N LEU A 292 -29.44 15.88 -11.69
CA LEU A 292 -30.65 15.63 -12.49
C LEU A 292 -31.01 14.15 -12.63
N ILE A 293 -30.08 13.23 -12.35
CA ILE A 293 -30.27 11.78 -12.47
C ILE A 293 -29.72 11.16 -11.19
N ASN A 294 -30.60 10.64 -10.31
CA ASN A 294 -30.30 9.88 -9.09
C ASN A 294 -29.49 8.58 -9.38
N LYS A 295 -28.31 8.70 -9.97
CA LYS A 295 -27.35 7.63 -10.13
C LYS A 295 -26.35 7.75 -9.00
N GLU A 296 -26.30 6.72 -8.17
CA GLU A 296 -25.28 6.53 -7.16
C GLU A 296 -23.91 6.72 -7.79
N VAL A 297 -23.10 7.59 -7.19
CA VAL A 297 -21.68 7.71 -7.53
C VAL A 297 -21.08 6.33 -7.25
N PRO A 298 -20.45 5.65 -8.22
CA PRO A 298 -19.82 4.36 -7.98
C PRO A 298 -18.91 4.45 -6.77
N ASP A 299 -19.17 3.59 -5.81
CA ASP A 299 -18.74 3.63 -4.43
C ASP A 299 -17.22 3.91 -4.31
N MET A 300 -16.89 5.19 -4.10
CA MET A 300 -15.50 5.64 -3.96
C MET A 300 -14.89 5.19 -2.64
N SER A 301 -15.72 4.83 -1.65
CA SER A 301 -15.32 4.26 -0.36
C SER A 301 -14.84 2.82 -0.53
N THR A 302 -15.55 1.96 -1.26
CA THR A 302 -15.26 0.51 -1.33
C THR A 302 -14.01 0.12 -2.09
N SER A 303 -13.34 1.03 -2.79
CA SER A 303 -12.08 0.77 -3.52
C SER A 303 -10.88 1.44 -2.83
N SER A 304 -10.81 1.30 -1.50
CA SER A 304 -9.76 1.87 -0.65
C SER A 304 -8.97 0.77 0.04
N ASP A 305 -7.65 0.84 -0.08
CA ASP A 305 -6.72 -0.08 0.56
C ASP A 305 -6.50 0.35 2.02
N THR A 306 -7.40 -0.07 2.91
CA THR A 306 -7.45 0.29 4.35
C THR A 306 -6.95 -0.81 5.28
N LEU A 307 -6.81 -2.03 4.79
CA LEU A 307 -6.41 -3.21 5.56
C LEU A 307 -5.52 -4.05 4.68
N LYS A 308 -4.35 -4.46 5.17
CA LYS A 308 -3.35 -5.25 4.45
C LYS A 308 -2.80 -6.32 5.37
N ILE A 309 -2.43 -7.46 4.79
CA ILE A 309 -1.74 -8.53 5.51
C ILE A 309 -0.55 -8.96 4.64
N ASP A 310 0.64 -8.75 5.17
CA ASP A 310 1.93 -9.23 4.65
C ASP A 310 2.65 -10.11 5.66
N ASN A 311 1.89 -10.98 6.34
CA ASN A 311 2.24 -11.65 7.58
C ASN A 311 2.40 -10.70 8.81
N THR A 312 2.02 -9.44 8.60
CA THR A 312 1.70 -8.45 9.63
C THR A 312 0.35 -7.84 9.26
N LEU A 313 -0.55 -7.67 10.21
CA LEU A 313 -1.81 -6.96 9.97
C LEU A 313 -1.58 -5.45 10.05
N LYS A 314 -1.87 -4.73 8.97
CA LYS A 314 -1.79 -3.27 8.88
C LYS A 314 -3.17 -2.72 8.55
N THR A 315 -3.76 -1.89 9.40
CA THR A 315 -5.08 -1.31 9.14
C THR A 315 -5.20 0.15 9.55
N VAL A 316 -6.00 0.90 8.80
CA VAL A 316 -6.38 2.29 9.08
C VAL A 316 -7.90 2.35 9.17
N PHE A 317 -8.42 2.85 10.30
CA PHE A 317 -9.85 2.95 10.53
C PHE A 317 -10.21 4.21 11.34
N ALA A 318 -11.45 4.68 11.19
CA ALA A 318 -11.99 5.76 12.00
C ALA A 318 -12.62 5.20 13.28
N GLY A 319 -12.45 5.91 14.40
CA GLY A 319 -13.03 5.54 15.67
C GLY A 319 -13.13 6.72 16.62
N SER A 320 -13.96 6.62 17.67
CA SER A 320 -14.02 7.68 18.67
C SER A 320 -12.85 7.54 19.67
N PRO A 321 -12.28 8.66 20.14
CA PRO A 321 -11.18 8.64 21.12
C PRO A 321 -11.52 7.88 22.41
N GLU A 322 -12.79 7.81 22.81
CA GLU A 322 -13.26 7.12 24.02
C GLU A 322 -13.21 5.59 23.88
N SER A 323 -13.26 5.06 22.65
CA SER A 323 -13.12 3.62 22.39
C SER A 323 -11.67 3.15 22.42
N ARG A 324 -10.71 4.02 22.11
CA ARG A 324 -9.30 3.65 21.98
C ARG A 324 -8.67 3.08 23.26
N PRO A 325 -8.87 3.63 24.47
CA PRO A 325 -8.31 3.03 25.69
C PRO A 325 -8.77 1.59 25.93
N ARG A 326 -10.02 1.25 25.58
CA ARG A 326 -10.53 -0.13 25.72
C ARG A 326 -9.82 -1.08 24.76
N PHE A 327 -9.60 -0.64 23.52
CA PHE A 327 -8.90 -1.46 22.52
C PHE A 327 -7.41 -1.61 22.82
N ILE A 328 -6.75 -0.53 23.26
CA ILE A 328 -5.35 -0.59 23.73
C ILE A 328 -5.22 -1.57 24.88
N LYS A 329 -6.12 -1.51 25.88
CA LYS A 329 -6.10 -2.45 27.00
C LYS A 329 -6.17 -3.91 26.53
N TRP A 330 -7.06 -4.22 25.58
CA TRP A 330 -7.15 -5.57 25.03
C TRP A 330 -5.87 -5.99 24.29
N LEU A 331 -5.28 -5.08 23.50
CA LEU A 331 -4.01 -5.34 22.80
C LEU A 331 -2.85 -5.57 23.78
N ASP A 332 -2.77 -4.79 24.86
CA ASP A 332 -1.79 -4.97 25.94
C ASP A 332 -1.95 -6.35 26.58
N GLU A 333 -3.19 -6.78 26.87
CA GLU A 333 -3.47 -8.12 27.41
C GLU A 333 -3.02 -9.26 26.46
N GLN A 334 -3.12 -9.09 25.13
CA GLN A 334 -2.61 -10.08 24.17
C GLN A 334 -1.07 -10.04 24.08
N GLU A 335 -0.48 -8.85 24.19
CA GLU A 335 0.98 -8.67 24.16
C GLU A 335 1.67 -9.22 25.44
N GLU A 336 1.01 -9.11 26.59
CA GLU A 336 1.42 -9.74 27.86
C GLU A 336 1.38 -11.27 27.79
N LYS A 337 0.38 -11.83 27.11
CA LYS A 337 0.32 -13.29 26.83
C LYS A 337 1.38 -13.75 25.83
N GLY A 338 2.02 -12.83 25.12
CA GLY A 338 3.02 -13.14 24.10
C GLY A 338 2.43 -13.59 22.76
N GLU A 339 1.15 -13.31 22.51
CA GLU A 339 0.44 -13.68 21.27
C GLU A 339 0.74 -12.71 20.12
N LEU A 340 1.02 -11.45 20.42
CA LEU A 340 1.31 -10.44 19.41
C LEU A 340 2.21 -9.32 19.95
N VAL A 341 2.79 -8.54 19.05
CA VAL A 341 3.28 -7.18 19.35
C VAL A 341 2.53 -6.22 18.44
N TYR A 342 2.21 -5.05 18.94
CA TYR A 342 1.56 -4.04 18.13
C TYR A 342 2.21 -2.66 18.24
N GLY A 343 1.95 -1.86 17.20
CA GLY A 343 2.22 -0.44 17.17
C GLY A 343 0.99 0.31 16.70
N ILE A 344 0.72 1.46 17.32
CA ILE A 344 -0.46 2.28 17.04
C ILE A 344 -0.05 3.74 16.88
N HIS A 345 -0.68 4.42 15.94
CA HIS A 345 -0.55 5.86 15.75
C HIS A 345 -1.92 6.48 15.46
N VAL A 346 -2.16 7.68 15.98
CA VAL A 346 -3.43 8.38 15.85
C VAL A 346 -3.22 9.69 15.11
N SER A 347 -4.06 9.96 14.12
CA SER A 347 -4.05 11.18 13.33
C SER A 347 -5.46 11.78 13.23
N GLN A 348 -5.54 13.08 12.95
CA GLN A 348 -6.84 13.77 12.79
C GLN A 348 -7.53 13.49 11.45
N SER A 349 -6.78 12.97 10.48
CA SER A 349 -7.25 12.71 9.13
C SER A 349 -6.45 11.59 8.48
N SER A 350 -6.95 11.10 7.34
CA SER A 350 -6.25 10.19 6.45
C SER A 350 -5.61 10.95 5.30
N VAL A 351 -4.62 10.34 4.67
CA VAL A 351 -4.04 10.78 3.40
C VAL A 351 -4.19 9.68 2.36
N MET A 352 -4.40 10.08 1.11
CA MET A 352 -4.63 9.15 0.01
C MET A 352 -3.70 9.44 -1.15
N THR A 353 -3.09 8.39 -1.70
CA THR A 353 -2.37 8.46 -2.98
C THR A 353 -3.02 7.46 -3.94
N CYS A 354 -3.34 7.88 -5.16
CA CYS A 354 -4.11 7.04 -6.07
C CYS A 354 -3.27 6.54 -7.24
N TYR A 355 -3.60 5.33 -7.68
CA TYR A 355 -3.27 4.80 -8.99
C TYR A 355 -4.56 4.55 -9.77
N ILE A 356 -4.84 5.41 -10.75
CA ILE A 356 -6.10 5.43 -11.50
C ILE A 356 -5.82 5.17 -12.98
N LYS A 357 -6.42 4.11 -13.53
CA LYS A 357 -6.42 3.85 -14.96
C LYS A 357 -7.84 3.70 -15.49
N GLU A 358 -8.39 4.84 -15.94
CA GLU A 358 -9.77 4.94 -16.44
C GLU A 358 -10.09 3.94 -17.57
N SER A 359 -9.14 3.63 -18.45
CA SER A 359 -9.33 2.72 -19.58
C SER A 359 -9.56 1.25 -19.20
N GLU A 360 -9.20 0.88 -17.97
CA GLU A 360 -9.20 -0.51 -17.50
C GLU A 360 -10.02 -0.66 -16.21
N HIS A 361 -10.77 0.38 -15.82
CA HIS A 361 -11.53 0.44 -14.57
C HIS A 361 -10.72 0.11 -13.30
N MET A 362 -9.39 0.17 -13.33
CA MET A 362 -8.53 -0.12 -12.17
C MET A 362 -8.28 1.14 -11.35
N HIS A 363 -8.87 1.20 -10.16
CA HIS A 363 -8.84 2.37 -9.29
C HIS A 363 -8.34 1.96 -7.91
N ILE A 364 -7.03 2.07 -7.68
CA ILE A 364 -6.42 1.74 -6.39
C ILE A 364 -6.21 3.04 -5.62
N ARG A 365 -6.69 3.07 -4.38
CA ARG A 365 -6.51 4.18 -3.44
C ARG A 365 -5.71 3.69 -2.25
N PHE A 366 -4.44 4.06 -2.22
CA PHE A 366 -3.57 3.78 -1.08
C PHE A 366 -3.91 4.76 0.03
N LEU A 367 -4.47 4.24 1.12
CA LEU A 367 -4.83 5.04 2.27
C LEU A 367 -3.84 4.82 3.42
N ASP A 368 -3.51 5.91 4.10
CA ASP A 368 -2.68 5.91 5.30
C ASP A 368 -3.14 7.02 6.27
N GLY A 369 -2.68 6.98 7.52
CA GLY A 369 -2.88 8.08 8.48
C GLY A 369 -2.09 9.33 8.09
N PHE A 370 -2.70 10.51 8.22
CA PHE A 370 -2.00 11.78 8.03
C PHE A 370 -0.82 11.91 9.02
N GLY A 371 0.28 12.54 8.61
CA GLY A 371 1.47 12.69 9.46
C GLY A 371 2.31 11.41 9.60
N GLY A 372 2.03 10.38 8.81
CA GLY A 372 2.88 9.20 8.66
C GLY A 372 2.35 7.89 9.21
N GLY A 373 1.09 7.86 9.64
CA GLY A 373 0.27 6.65 9.82
C GLY A 373 1.05 5.37 10.14
N TYR A 374 1.16 4.45 9.18
CA TYR A 374 1.88 3.18 9.35
C TYR A 374 3.35 3.35 9.75
N THR A 375 4.08 4.28 9.13
CA THR A 375 5.49 4.52 9.49
C THR A 375 5.62 4.94 10.95
N MET A 376 4.75 5.81 11.45
CA MET A 376 4.74 6.24 12.85
C MET A 376 4.28 5.13 13.79
N ALA A 377 3.27 4.33 13.39
CA ALA A 377 2.85 3.15 14.14
C ALA A 377 3.96 2.08 14.22
N SER A 378 4.85 2.01 13.23
CA SER A 378 5.96 1.05 13.22
C SER A 378 7.04 1.33 14.28
N ILE A 379 7.13 2.56 14.79
CA ILE A 379 8.15 2.96 15.77
C ILE A 379 8.00 2.18 17.09
N PRO A 380 6.85 2.24 17.80
CA PRO A 380 6.66 1.47 19.03
C PRO A 380 6.76 -0.04 18.77
N LEU A 381 6.23 -0.54 17.66
CA LEU A 381 6.33 -1.94 17.28
C LEU A 381 7.80 -2.41 17.19
N LYS A 382 8.63 -1.67 16.44
CA LYS A 382 10.06 -1.99 16.26
C LYS A 382 10.83 -1.91 17.57
N GLN A 383 10.48 -0.96 18.45
CA GLN A 383 11.10 -0.85 19.77
C GLN A 383 10.79 -2.10 20.61
N LYS A 384 9.51 -2.45 20.73
CA LYS A 384 9.06 -3.65 21.46
C LYS A 384 9.66 -4.95 20.90
N LEU A 385 9.79 -5.08 19.58
CA LEU A 385 10.44 -6.23 18.95
C LEU A 385 11.94 -6.31 19.24
N LYS A 386 12.62 -5.17 19.42
CA LYS A 386 14.03 -5.14 19.82
C LYS A 386 14.21 -5.51 21.29
N ASP A 387 13.34 -5.00 22.16
CA ASP A 387 13.43 -5.25 23.62
C ASP A 387 13.12 -6.72 23.98
N ARG A 388 12.55 -7.48 23.04
CA ARG A 388 12.28 -8.92 23.15
C ARG A 388 13.37 -9.82 22.56
N LYS A 389 14.35 -9.26 21.84
CA LYS A 389 15.53 -9.98 21.34
C LYS A 389 16.65 -9.92 22.36
#